data_AF-A0A927L6L0-F1
#
_entry.id   AF-A0A927L6L0-F1
#
_cell.length_a   1.000
_cell.length_b   1.000
_cell.length_c   1.000
_cell.angle_alpha   90.00
_cell.angle_beta   90.00
_cell.angle_gamma   90.00
#
_symmetry.space_group_name_H-M   'P 1'
#
loop_
_entity.id
_entity.type
_entity.pdbx_description
1 polymer ?
#
loop_
_entity_poly.entity_id
_entity_poly.type
_entity_poly.pdbx_seq_one_letter_code
_entity_poly.pdbx_strand_id
1 'polypeptide(L)'
;MTNNAAQSATSRTTPSARPAPSAASARSARLAVVGDRSPDVVSHSRIPLLLDALAGHDRLVLDAYWIPSEEAAADAAAVRGFDAVWVVPGSPYRSEAGVLSAIRTAREEGIPFLGTCGGFQHALLEYARHVCGLTRVAHAENEPGAEDFLIEPLACSLVGHEGTVVIEPGSLAQSVMNAERSVERYFCAYGPTRHLDTLRAHGLRFSGHDEDGHVRIAELPGHPFFLATLFQPELTGDGSRPHPIVRAFARAAVEQATRATTRQPA
;
A
#
# COMPACT_ATOMS: atom_id res chain seq x y z
N MET A 1 92.81 -17.55 -7.82
CA MET A 1 91.80 -17.55 -6.73
C MET A 1 91.21 -16.16 -6.64
N THR A 2 90.06 -15.93 -7.29
CA THR A 2 89.30 -14.68 -7.20
C THR A 2 87.85 -15.07 -7.00
N ASN A 3 87.31 -14.76 -5.83
CA ASN A 3 85.98 -15.17 -5.38
C ASN A 3 84.93 -14.18 -5.89
N ASN A 4 83.86 -14.70 -6.49
CA ASN A 4 82.70 -13.95 -6.97
C ASN A 4 81.57 -13.96 -5.93
N ALA A 5 80.87 -12.85 -5.84
CA ALA A 5 79.82 -12.56 -4.85
C ALA A 5 78.48 -13.24 -5.20
N ALA A 6 77.69 -13.57 -4.18
CA ALA A 6 76.26 -13.82 -4.32
C ALA A 6 75.52 -13.23 -3.11
N GLN A 7 74.74 -12.18 -3.36
CA GLN A 7 73.83 -11.54 -2.41
C GLN A 7 72.47 -12.25 -2.46
N SER A 8 71.92 -12.56 -1.29
CA SER A 8 70.59 -13.15 -1.12
C SER A 8 69.55 -12.04 -0.95
N ALA A 9 68.55 -12.00 -1.83
CA ALA A 9 67.40 -11.10 -1.75
C ALA A 9 66.21 -11.83 -1.11
N THR A 10 65.80 -11.40 0.08
CA THR A 10 64.57 -11.87 0.75
C THR A 10 63.36 -11.10 0.22
N SER A 11 62.44 -11.79 -0.47
CA SER A 11 61.16 -11.26 -0.91
C SER A 11 60.16 -11.18 0.26
N ARG A 12 59.58 -9.99 0.48
CA ARG A 12 58.44 -9.80 1.39
C ARG A 12 57.16 -9.95 0.60
N THR A 13 56.37 -10.96 0.94
CA THR A 13 55.01 -11.18 0.43
C THR A 13 54.03 -10.31 1.22
N THR A 14 53.38 -9.38 0.53
CA THR A 14 52.29 -8.55 1.06
C THR A 14 51.01 -9.42 1.19
N PRO A 15 50.21 -9.31 2.27
CA PRO A 15 48.95 -10.04 2.35
C PRO A 15 47.94 -9.44 1.39
N SER A 16 47.40 -10.27 0.51
CA SER A 16 46.29 -9.94 -0.39
C SER A 16 45.04 -9.62 0.44
N ALA A 17 44.54 -8.39 0.31
CA ALA A 17 43.30 -7.96 0.95
C ALA A 17 42.11 -8.71 0.32
N ARG A 18 41.28 -9.34 1.17
CA ARG A 18 40.00 -9.93 0.73
C ARG A 18 39.13 -8.83 0.11
N PRO A 19 38.53 -9.05 -1.08
CA PRO A 19 37.55 -8.11 -1.61
C PRO A 19 36.38 -8.02 -0.64
N ALA A 20 35.91 -6.79 -0.39
CA ALA A 20 34.68 -6.54 0.34
C ALA A 20 33.52 -7.31 -0.31
N PRO A 21 32.54 -7.81 0.47
CA PRO A 21 31.37 -8.47 -0.10
C PRO A 21 30.71 -7.51 -1.09
N SER A 22 30.58 -7.96 -2.35
CA SER A 22 29.77 -7.33 -3.37
C SER A 22 28.41 -7.01 -2.76
N ALA A 23 27.98 -5.75 -2.86
CA ALA A 23 26.62 -5.36 -2.51
C ALA A 23 25.69 -6.23 -3.36
N ALA A 24 25.07 -7.24 -2.74
CA ALA A 24 24.01 -7.99 -3.39
C ALA A 24 23.01 -6.96 -3.92
N SER A 25 22.81 -6.93 -5.23
CA SER A 25 21.84 -6.01 -5.83
C SER A 25 20.51 -6.28 -5.14
N ALA A 26 20.04 -5.32 -4.34
CA ALA A 26 18.75 -5.46 -3.67
C ALA A 26 17.72 -5.72 -4.77
N ARG A 27 17.00 -6.86 -4.67
CA ARG A 27 15.93 -7.16 -5.61
C ARG A 27 14.88 -6.05 -5.56
N SER A 28 14.32 -5.69 -6.70
CA SER A 28 13.17 -4.79 -6.74
C SER A 28 12.02 -5.37 -5.91
N ALA A 29 11.31 -4.50 -5.19
CA ALA A 29 10.15 -4.93 -4.40
C ALA A 29 8.97 -5.22 -5.34
N ARG A 30 8.37 -6.40 -5.20
CA ARG A 30 7.23 -6.84 -6.00
C ARG A 30 5.96 -6.24 -5.41
N LEU A 31 5.23 -5.47 -6.22
CA LEU A 31 3.97 -4.84 -5.85
C LEU A 31 2.80 -5.54 -6.56
N ALA A 32 1.82 -6.03 -5.82
CA ALA A 32 0.54 -6.44 -6.38
C ALA A 32 -0.39 -5.21 -6.44
N VAL A 33 -0.81 -4.83 -7.65
CA VAL A 33 -1.80 -3.78 -7.88
C VAL A 33 -3.13 -4.46 -8.17
N VAL A 34 -4.00 -4.51 -7.18
CA VAL A 34 -5.25 -5.28 -7.21
C VAL A 34 -6.41 -4.38 -7.61
N GLY A 35 -7.10 -4.73 -8.69
CA GLY A 35 -8.26 -4.00 -9.20
C GLY A 35 -8.53 -4.32 -10.66
N ASP A 36 -9.64 -3.84 -11.20
CA ASP A 36 -10.01 -4.10 -12.59
C ASP A 36 -9.50 -2.98 -13.50
N ARG A 37 -8.31 -3.19 -14.08
CA ARG A 37 -7.62 -2.17 -14.90
C ARG A 37 -8.55 -1.67 -15.99
N SER A 38 -8.67 -0.35 -16.06
CA SER A 38 -9.47 0.35 -17.06
C SER A 38 -8.79 1.68 -17.40
N PRO A 39 -8.69 2.06 -18.69
CA PRO A 39 -8.18 3.37 -19.10
C PRO A 39 -9.12 4.52 -18.69
N ASP A 40 -10.39 4.24 -18.42
CA ASP A 40 -11.40 5.24 -18.04
C ASP A 40 -11.26 5.68 -16.58
N VAL A 41 -10.51 4.91 -15.77
CA VAL A 41 -10.20 5.28 -14.39
C VAL A 41 -8.87 6.03 -14.37
N VAL A 42 -8.93 7.35 -14.20
CA VAL A 42 -7.75 8.24 -14.28
C VAL A 42 -6.62 7.78 -13.36
N SER A 43 -6.93 7.32 -12.15
CA SER A 43 -5.94 6.83 -11.18
C SER A 43 -5.15 5.63 -11.70
N HIS A 44 -5.77 4.71 -12.46
CA HIS A 44 -5.07 3.59 -13.07
C HIS A 44 -4.00 4.04 -14.06
N SER A 45 -4.30 5.09 -14.83
CA SER A 45 -3.38 5.69 -15.79
C SER A 45 -2.26 6.49 -15.11
N ARG A 46 -2.46 6.94 -13.86
CA ARG A 46 -1.45 7.66 -13.07
C ARG A 46 -0.45 6.74 -12.36
N ILE A 47 -0.84 5.53 -12.00
CA ILE A 47 0.02 4.62 -11.23
C ILE A 47 1.39 4.39 -11.91
N PRO A 48 1.50 4.05 -13.21
CA PRO A 48 2.80 3.87 -13.84
C PRO A 48 3.71 5.10 -13.74
N LEU A 49 3.15 6.32 -13.90
CA LEU A 49 3.90 7.57 -13.78
C LEU A 49 4.42 7.78 -12.35
N LEU A 50 3.62 7.42 -11.35
CA LEU A 50 4.02 7.50 -9.95
C LEU A 50 5.15 6.52 -9.63
N LEU A 51 5.10 5.31 -10.18
CA LEU A 51 6.16 4.31 -10.03
C LEU A 51 7.47 4.80 -10.68
N ASP A 52 7.40 5.39 -11.88
CA ASP A 52 8.56 6.00 -12.55
C ASP A 52 9.14 7.16 -11.72
N ALA A 53 8.29 8.02 -11.16
CA ALA A 53 8.71 9.12 -10.32
C ALA A 53 9.34 8.65 -8.99
N LEU A 54 8.82 7.60 -8.37
CA LEU A 54 9.41 6.96 -7.20
C LEU A 54 10.80 6.38 -7.51
N ALA A 55 10.95 5.73 -8.66
CA ALA A 55 12.23 5.18 -9.09
C ALA A 55 13.26 6.30 -9.36
N GLY A 56 12.87 7.34 -10.10
CA GLY A 56 13.76 8.42 -10.52
C GLY A 56 14.14 9.39 -9.39
N HIS A 57 13.19 9.81 -8.56
CA HIS A 57 13.42 10.84 -7.53
C HIS A 57 13.75 10.25 -6.16
N ASP A 58 13.05 9.18 -5.78
CA ASP A 58 13.13 8.63 -4.43
C ASP A 58 14.05 7.39 -4.35
N ARG A 59 14.50 6.86 -5.50
CA ARG A 59 15.26 5.60 -5.62
C ARG A 59 14.52 4.40 -5.02
N LEU A 60 13.20 4.42 -5.12
CA LEU A 60 12.31 3.35 -4.68
C LEU A 60 11.81 2.61 -5.92
N VAL A 61 12.38 1.43 -6.18
CA VAL A 61 12.07 0.62 -7.37
C VAL A 61 11.06 -0.46 -6.99
N LEU A 62 9.88 -0.37 -7.60
CA LEU A 62 8.80 -1.35 -7.46
C LEU A 62 8.55 -2.04 -8.81
N ASP A 63 8.52 -3.36 -8.78
CA ASP A 63 8.11 -4.19 -9.92
C ASP A 63 6.62 -4.53 -9.76
N ALA A 64 5.76 -3.85 -10.52
CA ALA A 64 4.32 -3.85 -10.30
C ALA A 64 3.59 -4.84 -11.23
N TYR A 65 2.73 -5.65 -10.62
CA TYR A 65 1.92 -6.67 -11.28
C TYR A 65 0.46 -6.32 -11.08
N TRP A 66 -0.26 -6.13 -12.18
CA TRP A 66 -1.69 -5.87 -12.10
C TRP A 66 -2.44 -7.18 -11.93
N ILE A 67 -3.19 -7.31 -10.84
CA ILE A 67 -3.96 -8.51 -10.48
C ILE A 67 -5.46 -8.18 -10.62
N PRO A 68 -6.16 -8.69 -11.64
CA PRO A 68 -7.61 -8.54 -11.78
C PRO A 68 -8.36 -9.09 -10.57
N SER A 69 -9.50 -8.51 -10.23
CA SER A 69 -10.25 -8.92 -9.04
C SER A 69 -10.72 -10.39 -9.13
N GLU A 70 -11.09 -10.86 -10.31
CA GLU A 70 -11.50 -12.26 -10.56
C GLU A 70 -10.33 -13.24 -10.40
N GLU A 71 -9.11 -12.85 -10.76
CA GLU A 71 -7.91 -13.67 -10.55
C GLU A 71 -7.60 -13.81 -9.06
N ALA A 72 -7.71 -12.70 -8.31
CA ALA A 72 -7.58 -12.71 -6.85
C ALA A 72 -8.64 -13.57 -6.14
N ALA A 73 -9.78 -13.82 -6.80
CA ALA A 73 -10.81 -14.73 -6.29
C ALA A 73 -10.52 -16.20 -6.61
N ALA A 74 -9.91 -16.47 -7.77
CA ALA A 74 -9.58 -17.82 -8.21
C ALA A 74 -8.42 -18.43 -7.40
N ASP A 75 -7.51 -17.60 -6.89
CA ASP A 75 -6.39 -18.02 -6.06
C ASP A 75 -6.31 -17.21 -4.75
N ALA A 76 -6.61 -17.85 -3.62
CA ALA A 76 -6.47 -17.23 -2.29
C ALA A 76 -5.01 -16.88 -1.94
N ALA A 77 -4.03 -17.34 -2.74
CA ALA A 77 -2.63 -16.99 -2.64
C ALA A 77 -2.19 -15.93 -3.67
N ALA A 78 -3.10 -15.32 -4.44
CA ALA A 78 -2.76 -14.46 -5.58
C ALA A 78 -1.80 -13.31 -5.22
N VAL A 79 -1.87 -12.79 -4.00
CA VAL A 79 -0.98 -11.73 -3.50
C VAL A 79 0.06 -12.22 -2.47
N ARG A 80 0.06 -13.51 -2.15
CA ARG A 80 1.04 -14.09 -1.22
C ARG A 80 2.45 -14.01 -1.81
N GLY A 81 3.41 -13.59 -0.99
CA GLY A 81 4.81 -13.45 -1.40
C GLY A 81 5.12 -12.19 -2.22
N PHE A 82 4.15 -11.30 -2.42
CA PHE A 82 4.43 -9.92 -2.80
C PHE A 82 4.96 -9.14 -1.59
N ASP A 83 5.72 -8.09 -1.87
CA ASP A 83 6.30 -7.23 -0.83
C ASP A 83 5.36 -6.10 -0.43
N ALA A 84 4.35 -5.84 -1.24
CA ALA A 84 3.28 -4.90 -0.95
C ALA A 84 2.03 -5.19 -1.80
N VAL A 85 0.87 -4.77 -1.29
CA VAL A 85 -0.42 -4.85 -1.96
C VAL A 85 -1.06 -3.46 -2.02
N TRP A 86 -1.44 -3.03 -3.21
CA TRP A 86 -2.21 -1.81 -3.42
C TRP A 86 -3.56 -2.16 -4.05
N VAL A 87 -4.64 -1.99 -3.31
CA VAL A 87 -6.01 -2.09 -3.85
C VAL A 87 -6.44 -0.71 -4.34
N VAL A 88 -6.61 -0.59 -5.65
CA VAL A 88 -6.78 0.69 -6.34
C VAL A 88 -8.26 1.04 -6.55
N PRO A 89 -8.61 2.27 -6.97
CA PRO A 89 -9.99 2.66 -7.24
C PRO A 89 -10.65 1.84 -8.37
N GLY A 90 -11.93 2.06 -8.63
CA GLY A 90 -12.67 1.36 -9.68
C GLY A 90 -13.70 0.34 -9.18
N SER A 91 -14.21 0.53 -7.97
CA SER A 91 -15.44 -0.13 -7.52
C SER A 91 -16.63 0.33 -8.39
N PRO A 92 -17.64 -0.52 -8.67
CA PRO A 92 -17.73 -1.92 -8.26
C PRO A 92 -16.73 -2.81 -8.99
N TYR A 93 -16.01 -3.65 -8.24
CA TYR A 93 -15.10 -4.63 -8.82
C TYR A 93 -15.88 -5.79 -9.44
N ARG A 94 -15.33 -6.42 -10.48
CA ARG A 94 -15.90 -7.65 -11.08
C ARG A 94 -16.02 -8.77 -10.06
N SER A 95 -15.10 -8.85 -9.10
CA SER A 95 -15.16 -9.75 -7.96
C SER A 95 -14.84 -9.06 -6.63
N GLU A 96 -15.87 -8.74 -5.84
CA GLU A 96 -15.71 -8.26 -4.47
C GLU A 96 -14.92 -9.27 -3.61
N ALA A 97 -15.27 -10.56 -3.73
CA ALA A 97 -14.64 -11.63 -2.96
C ALA A 97 -13.12 -11.71 -3.19
N GLY A 98 -12.64 -11.50 -4.42
CA GLY A 98 -11.21 -11.48 -4.72
C GLY A 98 -10.48 -10.29 -4.11
N VAL A 99 -11.11 -9.11 -4.13
CA VAL A 99 -10.55 -7.92 -3.46
C VAL A 99 -10.49 -8.12 -1.95
N LEU A 100 -11.55 -8.65 -1.32
CA LEU A 100 -11.55 -8.95 0.11
C LEU A 100 -10.49 -10.01 0.47
N SER A 101 -10.31 -11.03 -0.37
CA SER A 101 -9.27 -12.06 -0.21
C SER A 101 -7.85 -11.46 -0.23
N ALA A 102 -7.58 -10.55 -1.17
CA ALA A 102 -6.28 -9.88 -1.27
C ALA A 102 -5.99 -8.99 -0.05
N ILE A 103 -6.99 -8.21 0.40
CA ILE A 103 -6.88 -7.37 1.60
C ILE A 103 -6.62 -8.22 2.83
N ARG A 104 -7.39 -9.30 3.00
CA ARG A 104 -7.25 -10.23 4.11
C ARG A 104 -5.85 -10.84 4.15
N THR A 105 -5.35 -11.28 3.01
CA THR A 105 -4.00 -11.85 2.89
C THR A 105 -2.96 -10.83 3.31
N ALA A 106 -3.07 -9.58 2.84
CA ALA A 106 -2.15 -8.53 3.23
C ALA A 106 -2.18 -8.28 4.75
N ARG A 107 -3.38 -8.16 5.33
CA ARG A 107 -3.62 -7.93 6.76
C ARG A 107 -3.06 -9.05 7.63
N GLU A 108 -3.30 -10.30 7.26
CA GLU A 108 -2.95 -11.47 8.08
C GLU A 108 -1.47 -11.85 7.96
N GLU A 109 -0.85 -11.61 6.80
CA GLU A 109 0.57 -11.93 6.56
C GLU A 109 1.53 -10.76 6.82
N GLY A 110 1.00 -9.60 7.21
CA GLY A 110 1.82 -8.42 7.50
C GLY A 110 2.43 -7.80 6.25
N ILE A 111 1.80 -7.95 5.08
CA ILE A 111 2.28 -7.40 3.81
C ILE A 111 1.85 -5.93 3.75
N PRO A 112 2.79 -4.97 3.60
CA PRO A 112 2.47 -3.55 3.42
C PRO A 112 1.27 -3.32 2.51
N PHE A 113 0.27 -2.61 3.01
CA PHE A 113 -1.02 -2.44 2.35
C PHE A 113 -1.37 -0.96 2.14
N LEU A 114 -1.83 -0.64 0.93
CA LEU A 114 -2.47 0.63 0.59
C LEU A 114 -3.83 0.38 -0.09
N GLY A 115 -4.91 0.95 0.45
CA GLY A 115 -6.23 0.91 -0.17
C GLY A 115 -6.76 2.31 -0.47
N THR A 116 -7.07 2.63 -1.72
CA THR A 116 -7.50 3.98 -2.13
C THR A 116 -8.91 3.97 -2.74
N CYS A 117 -9.77 4.91 -2.33
CA CYS A 117 -11.19 4.99 -2.70
C CYS A 117 -11.93 3.65 -2.53
N GLY A 118 -12.16 2.91 -3.62
CA GLY A 118 -12.70 1.55 -3.60
C GLY A 118 -11.93 0.62 -2.68
N GLY A 119 -10.59 0.68 -2.71
CA GLY A 119 -9.74 -0.12 -1.84
C GLY A 119 -9.89 0.23 -0.37
N PHE A 120 -10.16 1.50 -0.04
CA PHE A 120 -10.49 1.88 1.33
C PHE A 120 -11.83 1.30 1.77
N GLN A 121 -12.88 1.49 0.97
CA GLN A 121 -14.21 0.97 1.27
C GLN A 121 -14.18 -0.55 1.51
N HIS A 122 -13.44 -1.28 0.67
CA HIS A 122 -13.33 -2.73 0.77
C HIS A 122 -12.39 -3.18 1.90
N ALA A 123 -11.41 -2.36 2.31
CA ALA A 123 -10.61 -2.63 3.50
C ALA A 123 -11.45 -2.58 4.78
N LEU A 124 -12.35 -1.60 4.88
CA LEU A 124 -13.31 -1.51 5.98
C LEU A 124 -14.28 -2.71 5.94
N LEU A 125 -14.74 -3.09 4.75
CA LEU A 125 -15.66 -4.22 4.56
C LEU A 125 -15.01 -5.55 4.93
N GLU A 126 -13.76 -5.78 4.52
CA GLU A 126 -12.98 -6.97 4.88
C GLU A 126 -12.85 -7.06 6.40
N TYR A 127 -12.43 -5.97 7.04
CA TYR A 127 -12.20 -5.92 8.48
C TYR A 127 -13.50 -6.12 9.27
N ALA A 128 -14.60 -5.49 8.84
CA ALA A 128 -15.90 -5.66 9.46
C ALA A 128 -16.35 -7.13 9.42
N ARG A 129 -16.27 -7.77 8.25
CA ARG A 129 -16.73 -9.16 8.05
C ARG A 129 -15.83 -10.19 8.74
N HIS A 130 -14.51 -10.01 8.72
CA HIS A 130 -13.56 -11.04 9.15
C HIS A 130 -12.97 -10.82 10.54
N VAL A 131 -12.94 -9.58 11.05
CA VAL A 131 -12.40 -9.28 12.38
C VAL A 131 -13.51 -8.92 13.37
N CYS A 132 -14.49 -8.13 12.95
CA CYS A 132 -15.57 -7.66 13.83
C CYS A 132 -16.78 -8.60 13.90
N GLY A 133 -16.81 -9.67 13.10
CA GLY A 133 -17.92 -10.61 13.03
C GLY A 133 -19.19 -10.05 12.37
N LEU A 134 -19.12 -8.89 11.72
CA LEU A 134 -20.23 -8.27 10.99
C LEU A 134 -20.39 -8.93 9.61
N THR A 135 -20.75 -10.21 9.58
CA THR A 135 -20.70 -11.03 8.34
C THR A 135 -21.71 -10.63 7.26
N ARG A 136 -22.73 -9.84 7.61
CA ARG A 136 -23.84 -9.45 6.72
C ARG A 136 -23.78 -8.01 6.22
N VAL A 137 -22.84 -7.18 6.70
CA VAL A 137 -22.75 -5.80 6.21
C VAL A 137 -22.35 -5.81 4.75
N ALA A 138 -22.95 -4.94 3.95
CA ALA A 138 -22.74 -4.86 2.52
C ALA A 138 -22.19 -3.50 2.07
N HIS A 139 -21.73 -3.48 0.82
CA HIS A 139 -21.46 -2.27 0.06
C HIS A 139 -22.66 -1.98 -0.84
N ALA A 140 -23.29 -0.81 -0.68
CA ALA A 140 -24.54 -0.49 -1.38
C ALA A 140 -24.39 -0.46 -2.91
N GLU A 141 -23.20 -0.20 -3.45
CA GLU A 141 -22.93 -0.29 -4.89
C GLU A 141 -22.97 -1.73 -5.42
N ASN A 142 -22.59 -2.70 -4.59
CA ASN A 142 -22.49 -4.11 -4.96
C ASN A 142 -23.79 -4.86 -4.68
N GLU A 143 -24.45 -4.55 -3.57
CA GLU A 143 -25.68 -5.19 -3.13
C GLU A 143 -26.75 -4.16 -2.74
N PRO A 144 -27.36 -3.42 -3.71
CA PRO A 144 -28.28 -2.31 -3.40
C PRO A 144 -29.52 -2.70 -2.58
N GLY A 145 -29.87 -3.99 -2.54
CA GLY A 145 -31.01 -4.52 -1.79
C GLY A 145 -30.67 -5.06 -0.39
N ALA A 146 -29.42 -4.95 0.07
CA ALA A 146 -29.07 -5.40 1.41
C ALA A 146 -29.72 -4.53 2.51
N GLU A 147 -29.95 -5.15 3.67
CA GLU A 147 -30.61 -4.48 4.80
C GLU A 147 -29.60 -3.74 5.71
N ASP A 148 -28.35 -4.19 5.71
CA ASP A 148 -27.28 -3.63 6.52
C ASP A 148 -26.08 -3.29 5.65
N PHE A 149 -25.63 -2.05 5.75
CA PHE A 149 -24.58 -1.47 4.90
C PHE A 149 -23.50 -0.96 5.81
N LEU A 150 -22.26 -1.26 5.45
CA LEU A 150 -21.11 -0.55 5.97
C LEU A 150 -20.81 0.68 5.11
N ILE A 151 -21.00 0.54 3.79
CA ILE A 151 -20.68 1.55 2.80
C ILE A 151 -21.94 1.93 2.03
N GLU A 152 -22.28 3.22 2.03
CA GLU A 152 -23.52 3.77 1.48
C GLU A 152 -23.26 4.95 0.54
N PRO A 153 -24.23 5.32 -0.32
CA PRO A 153 -24.13 6.54 -1.12
C PRO A 153 -23.92 7.76 -0.21
N LEU A 154 -22.92 8.59 -0.56
CA LEU A 154 -22.70 9.87 0.09
C LEU A 154 -23.81 10.84 -0.32
N ALA A 155 -24.35 11.58 0.65
CA ALA A 155 -25.37 12.60 0.39
C ALA A 155 -24.90 13.67 -0.62
N CYS A 156 -23.60 14.00 -0.58
CA CYS A 156 -22.90 14.80 -1.57
C CYS A 156 -21.80 13.94 -2.20
N SER A 157 -21.92 13.66 -3.50
CA SER A 157 -20.87 12.97 -4.25
C SER A 157 -19.58 13.79 -4.19
N LEU A 158 -18.46 13.11 -3.88
CA LEU A 158 -17.15 13.75 -3.84
C LEU A 158 -16.41 13.62 -5.17
N VAL A 159 -17.07 13.18 -6.23
CA VAL A 159 -16.45 13.01 -7.55
C VAL A 159 -15.91 14.34 -8.07
N GLY A 160 -14.60 14.41 -8.29
CA GLY A 160 -13.92 15.62 -8.78
C GLY A 160 -13.77 16.73 -7.73
N HIS A 161 -14.07 16.44 -6.45
CA HIS A 161 -13.95 17.41 -5.37
C HIS A 161 -12.57 17.33 -4.70
N GLU A 162 -12.11 18.48 -4.22
CA GLU A 162 -11.03 18.59 -3.25
C GLU A 162 -11.63 18.90 -1.88
N GLY A 163 -11.11 18.29 -0.83
CA GLY A 163 -11.62 18.48 0.53
C GLY A 163 -10.52 18.43 1.57
N THR A 164 -10.70 19.21 2.65
CA THR A 164 -9.77 19.20 3.78
C THR A 164 -9.90 17.89 4.55
N VAL A 165 -8.76 17.27 4.87
CA VAL A 165 -8.65 16.13 5.77
C VAL A 165 -7.90 16.59 7.01
N VAL A 166 -8.52 16.46 8.18
CA VAL A 166 -7.90 16.64 9.49
C VAL A 166 -7.32 15.30 9.92
N ILE A 167 -6.03 15.29 10.27
CA ILE A 167 -5.25 14.08 10.56
C ILE A 167 -5.02 13.96 12.06
N GLU A 168 -5.28 12.77 12.62
CA GLU A 168 -5.13 12.52 14.06
C GLU A 168 -3.66 12.51 14.50
N PRO A 169 -3.30 13.20 15.60
CA PRO A 169 -1.96 13.13 16.18
C PRO A 169 -1.51 11.72 16.57
N GLY A 170 -0.23 11.42 16.36
CA GLY A 170 0.37 10.13 16.68
C GLY A 170 -0.12 8.98 15.80
N SER A 171 -0.75 9.27 14.66
CA SER A 171 -1.12 8.27 13.65
C SER A 171 0.00 7.99 12.66
N LEU A 172 -0.09 6.86 11.97
CA LEU A 172 0.75 6.60 10.79
C LEU A 172 0.48 7.66 9.72
N ALA A 173 -0.78 8.04 9.52
CA ALA A 173 -1.14 9.11 8.59
C ALA A 173 -0.41 10.44 8.89
N GLN A 174 -0.38 10.88 10.16
CA GLN A 174 0.32 12.12 10.54
C GLN A 174 1.81 12.04 10.27
N SER A 175 2.46 10.92 10.63
CA SER A 175 3.90 10.76 10.44
C SER A 175 4.30 10.72 8.96
N VAL A 176 3.46 10.09 8.13
CA VAL A 176 3.67 9.98 6.68
C VAL A 176 3.40 11.30 5.97
N MET A 177 2.31 11.97 6.31
CA MET A 177 1.92 13.24 5.69
C MET A 177 2.74 14.42 6.20
N ASN A 178 3.31 14.30 7.40
CA ASN A 178 4.00 15.37 8.12
C ASN A 178 3.15 16.65 8.17
N ALA A 179 1.85 16.49 8.43
CA ALA A 179 0.87 17.55 8.48
C ALA A 179 -0.28 17.16 9.41
N GLU A 180 -0.93 18.17 10.00
CA GLU A 180 -2.16 18.00 10.78
C GLU A 180 -3.41 18.15 9.90
N ARG A 181 -3.27 18.80 8.75
CA ARG A 181 -4.32 19.01 7.75
C ARG A 181 -3.75 18.88 6.36
N SER A 182 -4.49 18.27 5.44
CA SER A 182 -4.16 18.24 4.01
C SER A 182 -5.41 18.49 3.15
N VAL A 183 -5.23 18.86 1.90
CA VAL A 183 -6.31 19.00 0.91
C VAL A 183 -6.17 17.86 -0.08
N GLU A 184 -7.20 17.02 -0.15
CA GLU A 184 -7.14 15.74 -0.88
C GLU A 184 -8.22 15.65 -1.95
N ARG A 185 -7.93 14.86 -2.99
CA ARG A 185 -8.82 14.68 -4.15
C ARG A 185 -9.66 13.42 -4.05
N TYR A 186 -10.93 13.54 -4.37
CA TYR A 186 -11.89 12.45 -4.28
C TYR A 186 -12.47 12.10 -5.65
N PHE A 187 -12.76 10.81 -5.82
CA PHE A 187 -13.51 10.29 -6.97
C PHE A 187 -14.37 9.11 -6.51
N CYS A 188 -15.17 9.33 -5.46
CA CYS A 188 -16.02 8.30 -4.86
C CYS A 188 -17.41 8.88 -4.59
N ALA A 189 -18.45 8.10 -4.89
CA ALA A 189 -19.84 8.42 -4.57
C ALA A 189 -20.34 7.70 -3.31
N TYR A 190 -19.51 6.84 -2.71
CA TYR A 190 -19.86 6.02 -1.56
C TYR A 190 -18.85 6.19 -0.42
N GLY A 191 -19.30 5.98 0.82
CA GLY A 191 -18.43 6.04 1.99
C GLY A 191 -19.04 5.38 3.23
N PRO A 192 -18.25 5.24 4.31
CA PRO A 192 -18.70 4.53 5.49
C PRO A 192 -19.56 5.42 6.39
N THR A 193 -20.74 4.93 6.75
CA THR A 193 -21.74 5.68 7.55
C THR A 193 -22.12 4.99 8.85
N ARG A 194 -21.92 3.67 8.92
CA ARG A 194 -22.37 2.83 10.04
C ARG A 194 -21.25 1.96 10.59
N HIS A 195 -21.50 1.37 11.76
CA HIS A 195 -20.62 0.39 12.42
C HIS A 195 -19.21 0.88 12.78
N LEU A 196 -18.89 2.16 12.55
CA LEU A 196 -17.56 2.75 12.78
C LEU A 196 -17.07 2.51 14.22
N ASP A 197 -17.95 2.64 15.20
CA ASP A 197 -17.58 2.40 16.61
C ASP A 197 -17.24 0.93 16.88
N THR A 198 -17.92 -0.01 16.21
CA THR A 198 -17.57 -1.43 16.26
C THR A 198 -16.19 -1.68 15.66
N LEU A 199 -15.88 -1.07 14.51
CA LEU A 199 -14.58 -1.17 13.86
C LEU A 199 -13.46 -0.61 14.78
N ARG A 200 -13.71 0.56 15.41
CA ARG A 200 -12.80 1.16 16.40
C ARG A 200 -12.57 0.23 17.60
N ALA A 201 -13.63 -0.33 18.15
CA ALA A 201 -13.57 -1.21 19.32
C ALA A 201 -12.74 -2.48 19.08
N HIS A 202 -12.68 -2.95 17.83
CA HIS A 202 -11.87 -4.11 17.44
C HIS A 202 -10.41 -3.76 17.06
N GLY A 203 -10.05 -2.47 17.07
CA GLY A 203 -8.68 -2.01 16.93
C GLY A 203 -8.38 -1.29 15.61
N LEU A 204 -9.33 -1.12 14.70
CA LEU A 204 -9.12 -0.28 13.52
C LEU A 204 -9.09 1.20 13.94
N ARG A 205 -8.07 1.94 13.52
CA ARG A 205 -7.96 3.37 13.84
C ARG A 205 -8.40 4.21 12.64
N PHE A 206 -9.31 5.16 12.88
CA PHE A 206 -9.69 6.16 11.88
C PHE A 206 -8.84 7.42 12.06
N SER A 207 -7.69 7.46 11.39
CA SER A 207 -6.67 8.50 11.60
C SER A 207 -6.88 9.79 10.80
N GLY A 208 -8.00 9.92 10.08
CA GLY A 208 -8.32 11.16 9.36
C GLY A 208 -9.80 11.30 9.06
N HIS A 209 -10.30 12.54 9.13
CA HIS A 209 -11.70 12.91 8.93
C HIS A 209 -11.83 14.23 8.16
N ASP A 210 -13.00 14.50 7.58
CA ASP A 210 -13.31 15.85 7.09
C ASP A 210 -13.75 16.78 8.22
N GLU A 211 -14.12 18.02 7.89
CA GLU A 211 -14.53 19.01 8.90
C GLU A 211 -15.85 18.67 9.60
N ASP A 212 -16.67 17.81 9.00
CA ASP A 212 -17.92 17.32 9.57
C ASP A 212 -17.73 16.02 10.41
N GLY A 213 -16.50 15.50 10.48
CA GLY A 213 -16.16 14.30 11.23
C GLY A 213 -16.33 12.98 10.46
N HIS A 214 -16.66 13.02 9.17
CA HIS A 214 -16.74 11.81 8.35
C HIS A 214 -15.35 11.23 8.10
N VAL A 215 -15.21 9.91 8.24
CA VAL A 215 -13.93 9.20 8.10
C VAL A 215 -13.39 9.29 6.67
N ARG A 216 -12.11 9.67 6.56
CA ARG A 216 -11.36 9.78 5.30
C ARG A 216 -10.10 8.90 5.26
N ILE A 217 -9.55 8.54 6.43
CA ILE A 217 -8.36 7.68 6.55
C ILE A 217 -8.60 6.60 7.61
N ALA A 218 -8.21 5.37 7.31
CA ALA A 218 -8.15 4.26 8.26
C ALA A 218 -6.75 3.62 8.24
N GLU A 219 -6.30 3.17 9.40
CA GLU A 219 -5.05 2.43 9.58
C GLU A 219 -5.23 1.30 10.59
N LEU A 220 -4.36 0.29 10.52
CA LEU A 220 -4.38 -0.84 11.45
C LEU A 220 -3.14 -0.79 12.36
N PRO A 221 -3.27 -0.32 13.61
CA PRO A 221 -2.20 -0.37 14.59
C PRO A 221 -1.60 -1.78 14.75
N GLY A 222 -0.29 -1.86 14.85
CA GLY A 222 0.44 -3.13 14.98
C GLY A 222 0.77 -3.82 13.65
N HIS A 223 0.14 -3.42 12.54
CA HIS A 223 0.53 -3.89 11.21
C HIS A 223 1.78 -3.13 10.71
N PRO A 224 2.74 -3.77 10.00
CA PRO A 224 3.98 -3.09 9.55
C PRO A 224 3.74 -1.82 8.74
N PHE A 225 2.75 -1.86 7.84
CA PHE A 225 2.21 -0.69 7.15
C PHE A 225 0.81 -1.05 6.63
N PHE A 226 -0.25 -0.46 7.18
CA PHE A 226 -1.62 -0.63 6.68
C PHE A 226 -2.31 0.72 6.69
N LEU A 227 -2.51 1.28 5.51
CA LEU A 227 -3.15 2.58 5.37
C LEU A 227 -4.19 2.53 4.26
N ALA A 228 -5.34 3.12 4.52
CA ALA A 228 -6.42 3.18 3.56
C ALA A 228 -7.00 4.60 3.55
N THR A 229 -7.23 5.15 2.37
CA THR A 229 -7.74 6.51 2.19
C THR A 229 -8.97 6.51 1.28
N LEU A 230 -10.01 7.23 1.66
CA LEU A 230 -11.16 7.43 0.77
C LEU A 230 -10.81 8.34 -0.41
N PHE A 231 -9.93 9.32 -0.18
CA PHE A 231 -9.35 10.12 -1.27
C PHE A 231 -8.34 9.29 -2.07
N GLN A 232 -7.97 9.81 -3.24
CA GLN A 232 -7.09 9.18 -4.20
C GLN A 232 -5.76 9.95 -4.29
N PRO A 233 -4.74 9.56 -3.49
CA PRO A 233 -3.42 10.18 -3.58
C PRO A 233 -2.80 10.09 -4.99
N GLU A 234 -3.27 9.16 -5.82
CA GLU A 234 -2.89 9.01 -7.24
C GLU A 234 -3.22 10.23 -8.09
N LEU A 235 -4.23 11.01 -7.69
CA LEU A 235 -4.69 12.20 -8.41
C LEU A 235 -3.93 13.48 -8.01
N THR A 236 -2.95 13.37 -7.11
CA THR A 236 -2.14 14.51 -6.66
C THR A 236 -1.26 15.04 -7.79
N GLY A 237 -1.39 16.33 -8.09
CA GLY A 237 -0.59 16.98 -9.12
C GLY A 237 -0.78 16.37 -10.51
N ASP A 238 0.33 16.28 -11.26
CA ASP A 238 0.39 15.74 -12.63
C ASP A 238 1.02 14.33 -12.69
N GLY A 239 1.26 13.70 -11.54
CA GLY A 239 1.96 12.42 -11.43
C GLY A 239 3.49 12.51 -11.39
N SER A 240 4.10 13.69 -11.55
CA SER A 240 5.55 13.88 -11.45
C SER A 240 6.08 13.83 -10.01
N ARG A 241 5.20 14.05 -9.03
CA ARG A 241 5.54 14.07 -7.60
C ARG A 241 4.63 13.10 -6.85
N PRO A 242 5.18 11.96 -6.39
CA PRO A 242 4.42 11.02 -5.58
C PRO A 242 3.89 11.68 -4.31
N HIS A 243 2.63 11.44 -4.01
CA HIS A 243 2.01 11.84 -2.75
C HIS A 243 2.78 11.20 -1.56
N PRO A 244 2.89 11.87 -0.39
CA PRO A 244 3.61 11.32 0.75
C PRO A 244 3.17 9.91 1.16
N ILE A 245 1.86 9.61 1.10
CA ILE A 245 1.32 8.26 1.34
C ILE A 245 1.88 7.22 0.35
N VAL A 246 1.88 7.53 -0.94
CA VAL A 246 2.38 6.62 -1.98
C VAL A 246 3.88 6.39 -1.80
N ARG A 247 4.63 7.44 -1.44
CA ARG A 247 6.06 7.33 -1.12
C ARG A 247 6.32 6.47 0.11
N ALA A 248 5.56 6.66 1.19
CA ALA A 248 5.73 5.88 2.41
C ALA A 248 5.37 4.41 2.20
N PHE A 249 4.30 4.13 1.45
CA PHE A 249 3.95 2.77 1.02
C PHE A 249 5.07 2.13 0.21
N ALA A 250 5.66 2.84 -0.76
CA ALA A 250 6.78 2.34 -1.54
C ALA A 250 8.02 2.05 -0.69
N ARG A 251 8.30 2.88 0.34
CA ARG A 251 9.38 2.60 1.32
C ARG A 251 9.09 1.31 2.09
N ALA A 252 7.88 1.14 2.60
CA ALA A 252 7.48 -0.07 3.31
C ALA A 252 7.63 -1.33 2.44
N ALA A 253 7.29 -1.24 1.15
CA ALA A 253 7.48 -2.33 0.19
C ALA A 253 8.97 -2.71 0.01
N VAL A 254 9.85 -1.72 -0.17
CA VAL A 254 11.30 -1.94 -0.31
C VAL A 254 11.93 -2.52 0.96
N GLU A 255 11.49 -2.04 2.13
CA GLU A 255 11.92 -2.58 3.42
C GLU A 255 11.47 -4.05 3.59
N GLN A 256 10.23 -4.36 3.20
CA GLN A 256 9.71 -5.74 3.23
C GLN A 256 10.52 -6.65 2.31
N ALA A 257 10.84 -6.21 1.09
CA ALA A 257 11.66 -6.96 0.15
C ALA A 257 13.05 -7.26 0.69
N THR A 258 13.66 -6.29 1.37
CA THR A 258 14.96 -6.43 2.02
C THR A 258 14.89 -7.45 3.15
N ARG A 259 13.88 -7.36 4.02
CA ARG A 259 13.67 -8.31 5.15
C ARG A 259 13.43 -9.74 4.67
N ALA A 260 12.63 -9.93 3.62
CA ALA A 260 12.37 -11.24 3.05
C ALA A 260 13.65 -11.89 2.49
N THR A 261 14.49 -11.10 1.83
CA THR A 261 15.79 -11.56 1.29
C THR A 261 16.75 -11.99 2.41
N THR A 262 16.74 -11.30 3.56
CA THR A 262 17.57 -11.67 4.71
C THR A 262 17.07 -12.92 5.46
N ARG A 263 15.78 -13.25 5.35
CA ARG A 263 15.16 -14.40 6.03
C ARG A 263 15.27 -15.72 5.28
N GLN A 264 15.71 -15.71 4.03
CA GLN A 264 15.83 -16.92 3.22
C GLN A 264 17.10 -17.68 3.64
N PRO A 265 17.00 -18.89 4.24
CA PRO A 265 18.19 -19.66 4.60
C PRO A 265 18.93 -20.09 3.32
N ALA A 266 20.27 -20.13 3.41
CA ALA A 266 21.14 -20.61 2.35
C ALA A 266 20.87 -22.07 1.96
#